data_AF-A0AAT9HW14-F1
#
_entry.id   AF-A0AAT9HW14-F1
#
_cell.length_a   1.000
_cell.length_b   1.000
_cell.length_c   1.000
_cell.angle_alpha   90.00
_cell.angle_beta   90.00
_cell.angle_gamma   90.00
#
_symmetry.space_group_name_H-M   'P 1'
#
loop_
_entity.id
_entity.type
_entity.pdbx_description
1 polymer ?
#
loop_
_entity_poly.entity_id
_entity_poly.type
_entity_poly.pdbx_seq_one_letter_code
_entity_poly.pdbx_strand_id
1 'polypeptide(L)' 'MTATAFTQDGDYLLAPPRPADRIGAAIGPRDRRRLELHAALTAAGIPPRPEDREAIESLSTLSGSVNSTIQRWLQHAL' A
#
# COMPACT_ATOMS: atom_id res chain seq x y z
N MET A 1 -20.61 5.25 25.96
CA MET A 1 -20.68 6.70 25.63
C MET A 1 -20.83 6.83 24.14
N THR A 2 -21.95 7.44 23.73
CA THR A 2 -22.51 7.46 22.37
C THR A 2 -21.80 8.52 21.51
N ALA A 3 -21.44 8.18 20.27
CA ALA A 3 -20.92 9.15 19.30
C ALA A 3 -22.11 9.80 18.56
N THR A 4 -22.33 11.09 18.80
CA THR A 4 -23.38 11.87 18.13
C THR A 4 -22.91 12.27 16.74
N ALA A 5 -23.58 11.77 15.71
CA ALA A 5 -23.45 12.27 14.35
C ALA A 5 -24.26 13.56 14.20
N PHE A 6 -23.68 14.58 13.56
CA PHE A 6 -24.40 15.77 13.13
C PHE A 6 -24.37 15.84 11.60
N THR A 7 -25.56 15.95 11.00
CA THR A 7 -25.77 16.12 9.56
C THR A 7 -26.01 17.59 9.25
N GLN A 8 -25.30 18.10 8.25
CA GLN A 8 -25.90 19.07 7.34
C GLN A 8 -25.48 18.67 5.93
N ASP A 9 -26.45 18.13 5.20
CA ASP A 9 -26.44 17.88 3.75
C ASP A 9 -25.49 16.78 3.22
N GLY A 10 -26.06 15.60 2.95
CA GLY A 10 -25.57 14.62 1.97
C GLY A 10 -24.32 13.79 2.29
N ASP A 11 -23.28 14.38 2.88
CA ASP A 11 -21.98 13.74 3.07
C ASP A 11 -21.76 13.39 4.54
N TYR A 12 -21.90 12.11 4.87
CA TYR A 12 -21.49 11.61 6.19
C TYR A 12 -19.97 11.73 6.30
N LEU A 13 -19.50 12.85 6.87
CA LEU A 13 -18.11 12.99 7.28
C LEU A 13 -17.84 11.98 8.40
N LEU A 14 -17.26 10.83 8.02
CA LEU A 14 -16.75 9.86 8.97
C LEU A 14 -15.74 10.57 9.86
N ALA A 15 -16.00 10.57 11.16
CA ALA A 15 -15.02 11.04 12.13
C ALA A 15 -13.71 10.26 11.95
N PRO A 16 -12.54 10.92 12.00
CA PRO A 16 -11.26 10.22 11.87
C PRO A 16 -11.17 9.05 12.86
N PRO A 17 -10.69 7.88 12.43
CA PRO A 17 -10.61 6.71 13.30
C PRO A 17 -9.69 7.01 14.49
N ARG A 18 -10.10 6.62 15.70
CA ARG A 18 -9.34 6.93 16.91
C ARG A 18 -7.99 6.22 16.87
N PRO A 19 -6.88 6.89 17.22
CA PRO A 19 -5.56 6.26 17.24
C PRO A 19 -5.48 5.02 18.13
N ALA A 20 -6.21 5.02 19.25
CA ALA A 20 -6.28 3.90 20.18
C ALA A 20 -7.00 2.65 19.62
N ASP A 21 -7.86 2.84 18.62
CA ASP A 21 -8.59 1.75 17.96
C ASP A 21 -7.80 1.16 16.78
N ARG A 22 -6.59 1.68 16.49
CA ARG A 22 -5.74 1.14 15.42
C ARG A 22 -5.19 -0.21 15.83
N ILE A 23 -5.43 -1.21 15.00
CA ILE A 23 -4.80 -2.53 15.13
C ILE A 23 -3.30 -2.32 14.91
N GLY A 24 -2.49 -2.56 15.96
CA GLY A 24 -1.03 -2.52 15.91
C GLY A 24 -0.41 -3.69 15.15
N ALA A 25 -0.94 -4.00 13.96
CA ALA A 25 -0.41 -5.07 13.12
C ALA A 25 0.90 -4.63 12.48
N ALA A 26 1.97 -5.38 12.77
CA ALA A 26 3.22 -5.23 12.04
C ALA A 26 3.00 -5.65 10.58
N ILE A 27 3.45 -4.83 9.63
CA ILE A 27 3.44 -5.20 8.21
C ILE A 27 4.44 -6.34 8.03
N GLY A 28 3.96 -7.49 7.54
CA GLY A 28 4.82 -8.63 7.26
C GLY A 28 5.89 -8.31 6.20
N PRO A 29 7.03 -9.01 6.17
CA PRO A 29 8.10 -8.74 5.19
C PRO A 29 7.62 -8.82 3.73
N ARG A 30 6.71 -9.75 3.42
CA ARG A 30 6.09 -9.89 2.10
C ARG A 30 5.23 -8.67 1.75
N ASP A 31 4.36 -8.24 2.65
CA ASP A 31 3.49 -7.09 2.46
C ASP A 31 4.28 -5.79 2.33
N ARG A 32 5.38 -5.67 3.07
CA ARG A 32 6.33 -4.56 2.93
C ARG A 32 6.91 -4.50 1.53
N ARG A 33 7.43 -5.63 1.01
CA ARG A 33 7.99 -5.71 -0.36
C ARG A 33 6.94 -5.39 -1.42
N ARG A 34 5.71 -5.88 -1.23
CA ARG A 34 4.59 -5.57 -2.12
C ARG A 34 4.34 -4.06 -2.19
N LEU A 35 4.28 -3.39 -1.04
CA LEU A 35 4.09 -1.94 -0.96
C LEU A 35 5.24 -1.16 -1.62
N GLU A 36 6.48 -1.57 -1.37
CA GLU A 36 7.65 -0.93 -1.99
C GLU A 36 7.67 -1.10 -3.51
N LEU A 37 7.29 -2.28 -4.03
CA LEU A 37 7.20 -2.52 -5.47
C LEU A 37 6.12 -1.64 -6.12
N HIS A 38 4.94 -1.53 -5.51
CA HIS A 38 3.88 -0.62 -5.98
C HIS A 38 4.36 0.84 -6.00
N ALA A 39 5.08 1.27 -4.96
CA ALA A 39 5.64 2.61 -4.88
C ALA A 39 6.68 2.86 -5.97
N ALA A 40 7.60 1.89 -6.21
CA ALA A 40 8.62 1.99 -7.24
C ALA A 40 8.02 2.07 -8.66
N LEU A 41 7.02 1.24 -8.95
CA LEU A 41 6.30 1.26 -10.23
C LEU A 41 5.60 2.61 -10.45
N THR A 42 4.92 3.11 -9.42
CA THR A 42 4.23 4.41 -9.48
C THR A 42 5.21 5.56 -9.67
N ALA A 43 6.36 5.55 -8.99
CA ALA A 43 7.41 6.55 -9.14
C ALA A 43 8.05 6.50 -10.54
N ALA A 44 8.13 5.32 -11.15
CA ALA A 44 8.56 5.13 -12.54
C ALA A 44 7.45 5.49 -13.57
N GLY A 45 6.30 6.01 -13.13
CA GLY A 45 5.19 6.35 -14.04
C GLY A 45 4.47 5.13 -14.64
N ILE A 46 4.65 3.94 -14.07
CA ILE A 46 4.00 2.70 -14.48
C ILE A 46 2.89 2.38 -13.45
N PRO A 47 1.65 2.87 -13.64
CA PRO A 47 0.57 2.56 -12.72
C PRO A 47 0.25 1.05 -12.79
N PRO A 48 0.38 0.30 -11.69
CA PRO A 48 0.13 -1.13 -11.69
C PRO A 48 -1.35 -1.40 -11.95
N ARG A 49 -1.64 -2.24 -12.95
CA ARG A 49 -3.00 -2.58 -13.35
C ARG A 49 -3.51 -3.79 -12.58
N PRO A 50 -4.83 -4.05 -12.55
CA PRO A 50 -5.39 -5.23 -11.89
C PRO A 50 -4.79 -6.55 -12.39
N GLU A 51 -4.45 -6.64 -13.68
CA GLU A 51 -3.79 -7.78 -14.31
C GLU A 51 -2.37 -8.05 -13.77
N ASP A 52 -1.66 -7.03 -13.30
CA ASP A 52 -0.30 -7.16 -12.77
C ASP A 52 -0.28 -7.72 -11.34
N ARG A 53 -1.46 -7.85 -10.71
CA ARG A 53 -1.59 -8.23 -9.30
C ARG A 53 -0.91 -9.56 -9.00
N GLU A 54 -1.13 -10.59 -9.82
CA GLU A 54 -0.53 -11.92 -9.59
C GLU A 54 1.00 -11.88 -9.70
N ALA A 55 1.53 -11.12 -10.65
CA ALA A 55 2.96 -10.92 -10.81
C ALA A 55 3.55 -10.21 -9.59
N ILE A 56 2.92 -9.13 -9.12
CA ILE A 56 3.35 -8.38 -7.94
C ILE A 56 3.30 -9.24 -6.67
N GLU A 57 2.23 -10.03 -6.49
CA GLU A 57 2.12 -10.98 -5.37
C GLU A 57 3.22 -12.03 -5.42
N SER A 58 3.56 -12.55 -6.60
CA SER A 58 4.65 -13.51 -6.78
C SER A 58 6.02 -12.88 -6.50
N LEU A 59 6.31 -11.71 -7.06
CA LEU A 59 7.56 -10.97 -6.84
C LEU A 59 7.77 -10.62 -5.35
N SER A 60 6.70 -10.31 -4.63
CA SER A 60 6.76 -9.99 -3.20
C SER A 60 7.18 -11.18 -2.32
N THR A 61 7.00 -12.42 -2.80
CA THR A 61 7.46 -13.64 -2.10
C THR A 61 8.96 -13.86 -2.22
N LEU A 62 9.59 -13.27 -3.24
CA LEU A 62 11.03 -13.39 -3.46
C LEU A 62 11.80 -12.76 -2.30
N SER A 63 13.08 -13.11 -2.19
CA SER A 63 13.95 -12.60 -1.13
C SER A 63 14.06 -11.07 -1.17
N GLY A 64 14.44 -10.48 -0.04
CA GLY A 64 14.64 -9.02 0.05
C GLY A 64 15.67 -8.52 -0.97
N SER A 65 16.76 -9.26 -1.17
CA SER A 65 17.82 -8.89 -2.13
C SER A 65 17.32 -8.78 -3.59
N VAL A 66 16.44 -9.69 -4.00
CA VAL A 66 15.85 -9.67 -5.35
C VAL A 66 14.91 -8.47 -5.49
N ASN A 67 14.05 -8.24 -4.49
CA ASN A 67 13.15 -7.09 -4.49
C ASN A 67 13.91 -5.75 -4.53
N SER A 68 14.98 -5.59 -3.75
CA SER A 68 15.83 -4.40 -3.78
C SER A 68 16.52 -4.19 -5.14
N THR A 69 16.89 -5.27 -5.82
CA THR A 69 17.49 -5.21 -7.16
C THR A 69 16.47 -4.75 -8.21
N ILE A 70 15.26 -5.30 -8.17
CA ILE A 70 14.14 -4.89 -9.05
C ILE A 70 13.81 -3.41 -8.83
N GLN A 71 13.70 -2.97 -7.59
CA GLN A 71 13.43 -1.56 -7.27
C GLN A 71 14.53 -0.65 -7.81
N ARG A 72 15.80 -1.05 -7.69
CA ARG A 72 16.93 -0.30 -8.27
C ARG A 72 16.81 -0.20 -9.79
N TRP A 73 16.45 -1.28 -10.48
CA TRP A 73 16.25 -1.24 -11.93
C TRP A 73 15.12 -0.29 -12.31
N LEU A 74 13.98 -0.34 -11.62
CA LEU A 74 12.84 0.56 -11.87
C LEU A 74 13.22 2.04 -11.67
N GLN A 75 14.08 2.35 -10.70
CA GLN A 75 14.58 3.70 -10.46
C GLN A 75 15.54 4.22 -11.52
N HIS A 76 16.21 3.32 -12.27
CA HIS A 76 17.21 3.67 -13.29
C HIS A 76 16.74 3.40 -14.72
N ALA A 77 15.52 2.92 -14.92
CA ALA A 77 14.98 2.59 -16.23
C ALA A 77 14.44 3.80 -17.02
N LEU A 78 14.54 5.01 -16.46
CA LEU A 78 14.09 6.27 -17.05
C LEU A 78 15.24 7.26 -17.24
#